data_AF-A0A4Q3GTU5-F1
#
_entry.id   AF-A0A4Q3GTU5-F1
#
_cell.length_a   1.000
_cell.length_b   1.000
_cell.length_c   1.000
_cell.angle_alpha   90.00
_cell.angle_beta   90.00
_cell.angle_gamma   90.00
#
_symmetry.space_group_name_H-M   'P 1'
#
loop_
_entity.id
_entity.type
_entity.pdbx_description
1 polymer ?
#
loop_
_entity_poly.entity_id
_entity_poly.type
_entity_poly.pdbx_seq_one_letter_code
_entity_poly.pdbx_strand_id
1 'polypeptide(L)'
;RIEVFVPEPKRVYGYYVFPVLEGERLIGRIDVKAFRDAGAMRVKAFWPEAGVKLTKARRAKLEGELDRLARFAGCARVEFLDGWEREALIRTRI
;
A
#
# COMPACT_ATOMS: atom_id res chain seq x y z
N ARG A 1 8.42 -1.32 -13.06
CA ARG A 1 7.94 -2.62 -13.59
C ARG A 1 6.89 -3.15 -12.63
N ILE A 2 5.69 -3.51 -13.12
CA ILE A 2 4.62 -4.05 -12.26
C ILE A 2 4.95 -5.51 -11.94
N GLU A 3 4.91 -5.89 -10.65
CA GLU A 3 5.34 -7.23 -10.19
C GLU A 3 4.31 -8.35 -10.42
N VAL A 4 3.14 -8.02 -10.96
CA VAL A 4 2.08 -8.99 -11.31
C VAL A 4 2.60 -10.09 -12.26
N PHE A 5 3.61 -9.79 -13.08
CA PHE A 5 4.26 -10.73 -14.00
C PHE A 5 5.50 -11.43 -13.41
N VAL A 6 5.88 -11.09 -12.18
CA VAL A 6 7.02 -11.71 -11.48
C VAL A 6 6.51 -12.90 -10.66
N PRO A 7 7.13 -14.09 -10.73
CA PRO A 7 6.78 -15.21 -9.87
C PRO A 7 6.85 -14.82 -8.39
N GLU A 8 5.91 -15.30 -7.57
CA GLU A 8 5.76 -14.88 -6.18
C GLU A 8 7.06 -14.88 -5.35
N PRO A 9 7.93 -15.90 -5.42
CA PRO A 9 9.18 -15.92 -4.65
C PRO A 9 10.22 -14.87 -5.07
N LYS A 10 10.06 -14.24 -6.25
CA LYS A 10 11.00 -13.25 -6.81
C LYS A 10 10.52 -11.81 -6.67
N ARG A 11 9.36 -11.60 -6.03
CA ARG A 11 8.74 -10.27 -5.83
C ARG A 11 9.49 -9.50 -4.74
N VAL A 12 9.75 -8.21 -4.98
CA VAL A 12 10.38 -7.31 -4.00
C VAL A 12 9.31 -6.59 -3.20
N TYR A 13 8.20 -6.23 -3.84
CA TYR A 13 7.13 -5.45 -3.22
C TYR A 13 5.81 -6.22 -3.09
N GLY A 14 5.56 -7.29 -3.86
CA GLY A 14 4.35 -8.10 -3.72
C GLY A 14 3.50 -8.16 -4.99
N TYR A 15 2.31 -8.78 -4.90
CA TYR A 15 1.54 -9.17 -6.10
C TYR A 15 0.80 -7.99 -6.76
N TYR A 16 0.07 -7.21 -5.95
CA TYR A 16 -0.69 -6.04 -6.39
C TYR A 16 -0.22 -4.80 -5.64
N VAL A 17 0.90 -4.25 -6.10
CA VAL A 17 1.49 -3.06 -5.51
C VAL A 17 1.00 -1.84 -6.26
N PHE A 18 0.20 -1.02 -5.59
CA PHE A 18 -0.36 0.20 -6.16
C PHE A 18 0.52 1.41 -5.81
N PRO A 19 0.70 2.36 -6.75
CA PRO A 19 1.28 3.66 -6.43
C PRO A 19 0.31 4.45 -5.53
N VAL A 20 0.85 5.10 -4.50
CA VAL A 20 0.10 6.03 -3.67
C VAL A 20 0.53 7.45 -4.04
N LEU A 21 -0.42 8.25 -4.51
CA LEU A 21 -0.19 9.63 -4.92
C LEU A 21 -0.76 10.61 -3.89
N GLU A 22 -0.06 11.72 -3.66
CA GLU A 22 -0.57 12.90 -2.97
C GLU A 22 -0.52 14.08 -3.96
N GLY A 23 -1.68 14.41 -4.54
CA GLY A 23 -1.73 15.24 -5.75
C GLY A 23 -1.01 14.55 -6.91
N GLU A 24 -0.02 15.22 -7.50
CA GLU A 24 0.80 14.68 -8.60
C GLU A 24 2.06 13.95 -8.10
N ARG A 25 2.30 13.91 -6.78
CA ARG A 25 3.53 13.34 -6.22
C ARG A 25 3.34 11.89 -5.81
N LEU A 26 4.21 11.00 -6.31
CA LEU A 26 4.34 9.64 -5.78
C LEU A 26 4.91 9.70 -4.36
N ILE A 27 4.13 9.25 -3.39
CA ILE A 27 4.51 9.25 -1.97
C ILE A 27 4.84 7.87 -1.42
N GLY A 28 4.42 6.81 -2.11
CA GLY A 28 4.78 5.46 -1.73
C GLY A 28 4.15 4.40 -2.62
N ARG A 29 4.33 3.16 -2.18
CA ARG A 29 3.80 1.94 -2.79
C ARG A 29 3.03 1.17 -1.73
N ILE A 30 1.89 0.59 -2.07
CA ILE A 30 1.06 -0.17 -1.12
C ILE A 30 0.68 -1.54 -1.69
N ASP A 31 0.89 -2.59 -0.90
CA ASP A 31 0.34 -3.93 -1.14
C ASP A 31 -0.94 -4.07 -0.31
N VAL A 32 -2.07 -4.05 -1.01
CA VAL A 32 -3.40 -4.15 -0.43
C VAL A 32 -4.24 -5.15 -1.22
N LYS A 33 -5.02 -5.96 -0.51
CA LYS A 33 -5.92 -6.93 -1.12
C LYS A 33 -7.27 -6.97 -0.40
N ALA A 34 -8.34 -7.02 -1.20
CA ALA A 34 -9.69 -7.25 -0.72
C ALA A 34 -9.93 -8.74 -0.45
N PHE A 35 -10.33 -9.07 0.77
CA PHE A 35 -10.80 -10.38 1.22
C PHE A 35 -12.30 -10.25 1.50
N ARG A 36 -13.10 -10.41 0.44
CA ARG A 36 -14.55 -10.13 0.47
C ARG A 36 -15.33 -11.11 1.34
N ASP A 37 -14.88 -12.36 1.37
CA ASP A 37 -15.34 -13.41 2.29
C ASP A 37 -15.20 -13.00 3.76
N ALA A 38 -14.10 -12.32 4.11
CA ALA A 38 -13.86 -11.79 5.45
C ALA A 38 -14.39 -10.36 5.67
N GLY A 39 -14.93 -9.72 4.62
CA GLY A 39 -15.32 -8.31 4.63
C GLY A 39 -14.18 -7.34 4.93
N ALA A 40 -12.93 -7.69 4.61
CA ALA A 40 -11.74 -6.95 5.01
C ALA A 40 -10.84 -6.55 3.83
N MET A 41 -10.39 -5.30 3.81
CA MET A 41 -9.30 -4.84 2.96
C MET A 41 -8.00 -4.89 3.76
N ARG A 42 -7.13 -5.85 3.46
CA ARG A 42 -5.90 -6.06 4.22
C ARG A 42 -4.74 -5.31 3.57
N VAL A 43 -4.12 -4.43 4.33
CA VAL A 43 -2.87 -3.74 3.99
C VAL A 43 -1.72 -4.58 4.51
N LYS A 44 -0.99 -5.21 3.59
CA LYS A 44 0.16 -6.04 3.93
C LYS A 44 1.44 -5.22 4.07
N ALA A 45 1.58 -4.18 3.26
CA ALA A 45 2.75 -3.32 3.29
C ALA A 45 2.51 -1.96 2.65
N PHE A 46 3.12 -0.92 3.20
CA PHE A 46 3.27 0.41 2.63
C PHE A 46 4.74 0.81 2.70
N TRP A 47 5.32 1.13 1.55
CA TRP A 47 6.68 1.64 1.42
C TRP A 47 6.64 3.12 1.04
N PRO A 48 7.06 4.04 1.91
CA PRO A 48 7.25 5.43 1.53
C PRO A 48 8.32 5.55 0.43
N GLU A 49 8.16 6.50 -0.48
CA GLU A 49 9.27 6.88 -1.37
C GLU A 49 10.40 7.55 -0.58
N ALA A 50 11.60 7.55 -1.16
CA ALA A 50 12.76 8.22 -0.58
C ALA A 50 12.46 9.68 -0.20
N GLY A 51 12.72 10.04 1.07
CA GLY A 51 12.47 11.38 1.60
C GLY A 51 11.01 11.64 2.00
N VAL A 52 10.11 10.66 1.85
CA VAL A 52 8.74 10.76 2.34
C VAL A 52 8.64 10.16 3.74
N LYS A 53 8.10 10.93 4.68
CA LYS A 53 7.73 10.46 6.02
C LYS A 53 6.22 10.24 6.10
N LEU A 54 5.80 9.13 6.70
CA LEU A 54 4.40 8.88 7.04
C LEU A 54 4.04 9.62 8.34
N THR A 55 3.90 10.94 8.24
CA THR A 55 3.46 11.77 9.37
C THR A 55 2.05 11.37 9.82
N LYS A 56 1.65 11.72 11.05
CA LYS A 56 0.29 11.46 11.55
C LYS A 56 -0.80 11.96 10.60
N ALA A 57 -0.61 13.16 10.03
CA ALA A 57 -1.56 13.73 9.08
C ALA A 57 -1.62 12.94 7.75
N ARG A 58 -0.46 12.47 7.24
CA ARG A 58 -0.43 11.67 6.01
C ARG A 58 -1.02 10.28 6.23
N ARG A 59 -0.76 9.68 7.40
CA ARG A 59 -1.39 8.41 7.81
C ARG A 59 -2.91 8.53 7.81
N ALA A 60 -3.46 9.56 8.46
CA ALA A 60 -4.91 9.76 8.50
C ALA A 60 -5.54 9.92 7.11
N LYS A 61 -4.86 10.61 6.18
CA LYS A 61 -5.30 10.70 4.78
C LYS A 61 -5.28 9.33 4.09
N LEU A 62 -4.18 8.58 4.24
CA LEU A 62 -4.04 7.24 3.68
C LEU A 62 -5.13 6.29 4.20
N GLU A 63 -5.38 6.28 5.50
CA GLU A 63 -6.45 5.49 6.14
C GLU A 63 -7.83 5.88 5.59
N GLY A 64 -8.12 7.18 5.44
CA GLY A 64 -9.38 7.64 4.86
C GLY A 64 -9.59 7.23 3.41
N GLU A 65 -8.53 7.20 2.58
CA GLU A 65 -8.61 6.68 1.21
C GLU A 65 -8.76 5.15 1.18
N LEU A 66 -8.09 4.44 2.08
CA LEU A 66 -8.23 2.98 2.20
C LEU A 66 -9.65 2.60 2.63
N ASP A 67 -10.28 3.36 3.53
CA ASP A 67 -11.68 3.15 3.90
C ASP A 67 -12.64 3.35 2.71
N ARG A 68 -12.40 4.38 1.89
CA ARG A 68 -13.16 4.59 0.65
C ARG A 68 -12.95 3.43 -0.33
N LEU A 69 -11.71 3.01 -0.51
CA LEU A 69 -11.35 1.89 -1.38
C LEU A 69 -11.96 0.58 -0.89
N ALA A 70 -11.97 0.34 0.42
CA ALA A 70 -12.59 -0.84 1.04
C ALA A 70 -14.08 -0.89 0.72
N ARG A 71 -14.82 0.21 0.94
CA ARG A 71 -16.25 0.30 0.61
C ARG A 71 -16.50 0.07 -0.87
N PHE A 72 -15.73 0.73 -1.73
CA PHE A 72 -15.81 0.54 -3.18
C PHE A 72 -15.57 -0.92 -3.60
N ALA A 73 -14.63 -1.60 -2.95
CA ALA A 73 -14.29 -2.99 -3.24
C ALA A 73 -15.25 -4.02 -2.61
N GLY A 74 -16.25 -3.59 -1.82
CA GLY A 74 -17.19 -4.46 -1.11
C GLY A 74 -16.66 -5.02 0.21
N CYS A 75 -15.71 -4.33 0.85
CA CYS A 75 -15.19 -4.66 2.18
C CYS A 75 -15.74 -3.68 3.23
N ALA A 76 -16.03 -4.18 4.43
CA ALA A 76 -16.59 -3.40 5.53
C ALA A 76 -15.54 -2.65 6.35
N ARG A 77 -14.29 -3.16 6.39
CA ARG A 77 -13.21 -2.60 7.20
C ARG A 77 -11.86 -2.69 6.51
N VAL A 78 -10.92 -1.85 6.96
CA VAL A 78 -9.50 -1.96 6.66
C VAL A 78 -8.79 -2.68 7.81
N GLU A 79 -7.91 -3.60 7.48
CA GLU A 79 -7.05 -4.33 8.43
C GLU A 79 -5.59 -4.07 8.06
N PHE A 80 -4.80 -3.64 9.03
CA PHE A 80 -3.36 -3.47 8.88
C PHE A 80 -2.65 -4.70 9.44
N LEU A 81 -1.88 -5.39 8.61
CA LEU A 81 -1.11 -6.55 9.06
C LEU A 81 0.14 -6.12 9.84
N ASP A 82 0.68 -7.02 10.65
CA ASP A 82 1.89 -6.74 11.42
C ASP A 82 3.05 -6.32 10.51
N GLY A 83 3.70 -5.21 10.88
CA GLY A 83 4.79 -4.62 10.12
C GLY A 83 4.39 -4.08 8.75
N TRP A 84 3.12 -3.73 8.52
CA TRP A 84 2.69 -3.15 7.25
C TRP A 84 3.43 -1.85 6.91
N GLU A 85 3.79 -1.03 7.88
CA GLU A 85 4.59 0.16 7.62
C GLU A 85 6.05 -0.25 7.45
N ARG A 86 6.55 -0.12 6.21
CA ARG A 86 7.91 -0.50 5.83
C ARG A 86 8.82 0.71 5.81
N GLU A 87 10.11 0.44 5.84
CA GLU A 87 11.12 1.45 5.63
C GLU A 87 10.97 2.13 4.26
N ALA A 88 11.36 3.39 4.21
CA ALA A 88 11.35 4.15 2.96
C ALA A 88 12.30 3.50 1.95
N LEU A 89 11.90 3.51 0.68
CA LEU A 89 12.68 2.91 -0.38
C LEU A 89 13.97 3.69 -0.59
N ILE A 90 15.08 2.97 -0.60
CA ILE A 90 16.38 3.53 -0.93
C ILE A 90 16.36 3.86 -2.42
N ARG A 91 16.81 5.06 -2.80
CA ARG A 91 17.04 5.39 -4.21
C ARG A 91 18.14 4.47 -4.74
N THR A 92 17.78 3.34 -5.33
CA THR A 92 18.70 2.60 -6.17
C THR A 92 18.90 3.44 -7.43
N ARG A 93 20.07 4.06 -7.59
CA ARG A 93 20.49 4.63 -8.87
C ARG A 93 20.46 3.48 -9.89
N ILE A 94 19.71 3.65 -10.98
CA ILE A 94 19.83 2.81 -12.18
C ILE A 94 21.18 3.10 -12.82
#